data_AF-A0A8T1TF82-F1
#
_entry.id   AF-A0A8T1TF82-F1
#
_cell.length_a   1.000
_cell.length_b   1.000
_cell.length_c   1.000
_cell.angle_alpha   90.00
_cell.angle_beta   90.00
_cell.angle_gamma   90.00
#
_symmetry.space_group_name_H-M   'P 1'
#
loop_
_entity.id
_entity.type
_entity.pdbx_description
1 polymer ?
#
loop_
_entity_poly.entity_id
_entity_poly.type
_entity_poly.pdbx_seq_one_letter_code
_entity_poly.pdbx_strand_id
1 'polypeptide(L)'
;MLVAEGFIDARLLARKFITLYTLCRELLSKQDHYDWGLRAVKSVLVVAGSLKRGDKNRPEDQVLMRTLRDFNLPKIVTDDIPIFMGLISDLFPALDVPRQRNLQFEQMVKQSTLELHLQPEESFILKVVQLEELLAVRHSVFVVGNAGAGKSKVLRTLSRTYVNMKQKLVWNDLNPKAVTTDELFGFIHHATREWKDGLFSSLLREQ
;
A
#
# COMPACT_ATOMS: atom_id res chain seq x y z
N MET A 1 -16.00 13.54 -5.80
CA MET A 1 -15.00 12.56 -6.30
C MET A 1 -15.67 11.26 -6.74
N LEU A 2 -16.48 10.58 -5.92
CA LEU A 2 -17.22 9.37 -6.35
C LEU A 2 -18.02 9.58 -7.66
N VAL A 3 -18.78 10.67 -7.80
CA VAL A 3 -19.48 11.01 -9.05
C VAL A 3 -18.52 11.12 -10.24
N ALA A 4 -17.34 11.72 -10.03
CA ALA A 4 -16.32 11.87 -11.07
C ALA A 4 -15.67 10.53 -11.45
N GLU A 5 -15.65 9.55 -10.54
CA GLU A 5 -15.19 8.18 -10.80
C GLU A 5 -16.28 7.29 -11.43
N GLY A 6 -17.46 7.84 -11.72
CA GLY A 6 -18.55 7.13 -12.41
C GLY A 6 -19.55 6.43 -11.49
N PHE A 7 -19.59 6.78 -10.21
CA PHE A 7 -20.59 6.27 -9.26
C PHE A 7 -21.90 7.07 -9.36
N ILE A 8 -23.01 6.36 -9.54
CA ILE A 8 -24.37 6.89 -9.60
C ILE A 8 -24.91 7.13 -8.18
N ASP A 9 -24.73 6.16 -7.27
CA ASP A 9 -25.25 6.21 -5.88
C ASP A 9 -24.29 6.92 -4.92
N ALA A 10 -23.47 7.82 -5.45
CA ALA A 10 -22.36 8.48 -4.77
C ALA A 10 -22.74 9.13 -3.43
N ARG A 11 -23.96 9.67 -3.30
CA ARG A 11 -24.41 10.34 -2.07
C ARG A 11 -24.57 9.36 -0.91
N LEU A 12 -25.21 8.21 -1.14
CA LEU A 12 -25.41 7.19 -0.12
C LEU A 12 -24.07 6.56 0.26
N LEU A 13 -23.28 6.23 -0.75
CA LEU A 13 -21.96 5.63 -0.63
C LEU A 13 -20.96 6.55 0.11
N ALA A 14 -20.99 7.85 -0.14
CA ALA A 14 -20.18 8.82 0.59
C ALA A 14 -20.51 8.86 2.08
N ARG A 15 -21.80 8.74 2.46
CA ARG A 15 -22.19 8.68 3.88
C ARG A 15 -21.60 7.44 4.54
N LYS A 16 -21.76 6.25 3.94
CA LYS A 16 -21.17 5.02 4.45
C LYS A 16 -19.65 5.13 4.62
N PHE A 17 -18.97 5.70 3.63
CA PHE A 17 -17.53 5.93 3.67
C PHE A 17 -17.12 6.80 4.88
N ILE A 18 -17.76 7.97 5.03
CA ILE A 18 -17.42 8.92 6.09
C ILE A 18 -17.72 8.32 7.46
N THR A 19 -18.87 7.64 7.60
CA THR A 19 -19.24 6.93 8.83
C THR A 19 -18.20 5.89 9.19
N LEU A 20 -17.75 5.04 8.26
CA LEU A 20 -16.69 4.06 8.53
C LEU A 20 -15.42 4.74 9.05
N TYR A 21 -14.90 5.76 8.36
CA TYR A 21 -13.67 6.42 8.77
C TYR A 21 -13.79 7.13 10.12
N THR A 22 -14.98 7.64 10.43
CA THR A 22 -15.28 8.28 11.71
C THR A 22 -15.27 7.24 12.84
N LEU A 23 -15.97 6.12 12.64
CA LEU A 23 -16.00 5.01 13.59
C LEU A 23 -14.63 4.36 13.76
N CYS A 24 -13.86 4.17 12.69
CA CYS A 24 -12.49 3.66 12.80
C CYS A 24 -11.59 4.55 13.65
N ARG A 25 -11.74 5.88 13.53
CA ARG A 25 -10.98 6.84 14.34
C ARG A 25 -11.38 6.80 15.82
N GLU A 26 -12.64 6.49 16.12
CA GLU A 26 -13.19 6.52 17.48
C GLU A 26 -13.06 5.19 18.21
N LEU A 27 -13.12 4.06 17.49
CA LEU A 27 -13.23 2.72 18.07
C LEU A 27 -11.97 1.88 17.96
N LEU A 28 -11.11 2.12 16.95
CA LEU A 28 -9.84 1.39 16.85
C LEU A 28 -8.82 1.93 17.84
N SER A 29 -7.84 1.09 18.16
CA SER A 29 -6.73 1.50 19.03
C SER A 29 -5.98 2.72 18.47
N LYS A 30 -5.43 3.55 19.36
CA LYS A 30 -4.62 4.72 18.96
C LYS A 30 -3.25 4.25 18.50
N GLN A 31 -3.04 4.24 17.19
CA GLN A 31 -1.78 3.90 16.55
C GLN A 31 -1.21 5.12 15.81
N ASP A 32 0.10 5.35 15.95
CA ASP A 32 0.77 6.51 15.32
C ASP A 32 0.72 6.49 13.78
N HIS A 33 0.59 5.31 13.18
CA HIS A 33 0.56 5.11 11.74
C HIS A 33 -0.85 5.12 11.13
N TYR A 34 -1.90 5.23 11.94
CA TYR A 34 -3.27 5.34 11.43
C TYR A 34 -3.51 6.73 10.85
N ASP A 35 -3.95 6.75 9.58
CA ASP A 35 -4.29 7.97 8.84
C ASP A 35 -5.70 7.86 8.28
N TRP A 36 -6.63 8.59 8.89
CA TRP A 36 -8.02 8.73 8.46
C TRP A 36 -8.27 10.08 7.75
N GLY A 37 -7.20 10.80 7.40
CA GLY A 37 -7.27 12.12 6.77
C GLY A 37 -7.59 12.08 5.27
N LEU A 38 -7.78 13.26 4.67
CA LEU A 38 -8.19 13.41 3.26
C LEU A 38 -7.22 12.76 2.26
N ARG A 39 -5.93 12.65 2.60
CA ARG A 39 -4.95 11.96 1.76
C ARG A 39 -5.24 10.47 1.65
N ALA A 40 -5.54 9.80 2.77
CA ALA A 40 -5.96 8.41 2.79
C ALA A 40 -7.28 8.21 2.02
N VAL A 41 -8.25 9.10 2.26
CA VAL A 41 -9.55 9.10 1.56
C VAL A 41 -9.36 9.17 0.05
N LYS A 42 -8.55 10.11 -0.45
CA LYS A 42 -8.28 10.27 -1.88
C LYS A 42 -7.71 8.99 -2.50
N SER A 43 -6.75 8.33 -1.84
CA SER A 43 -6.16 7.08 -2.34
C SER A 43 -7.21 5.98 -2.52
N VAL A 44 -8.09 5.78 -1.53
CA VAL A 44 -9.17 4.78 -1.64
C VAL A 44 -10.09 5.10 -2.81
N LEU A 45 -10.50 6.35 -2.96
CA LEU A 45 -11.45 6.74 -4.00
C LEU A 45 -10.89 6.55 -5.41
N VAL A 46 -9.59 6.79 -5.62
CA VAL A 46 -8.93 6.50 -6.91
C VAL A 46 -8.96 5.01 -7.22
N VAL A 47 -8.68 4.16 -6.22
CA VAL A 47 -8.73 2.69 -6.39
C VAL A 47 -10.16 2.22 -6.67
N ALA A 48 -11.15 2.75 -5.94
CA ALA A 48 -12.56 2.43 -6.15
C ALA A 48 -13.01 2.76 -7.58
N GLY A 49 -12.58 3.92 -8.10
CA GLY A 49 -12.85 4.32 -9.48
C GLY A 49 -12.19 3.39 -10.51
N SER A 50 -10.96 2.98 -10.27
CA SER A 50 -10.27 1.98 -11.12
C SER A 50 -11.04 0.65 -11.16
N LEU A 51 -11.47 0.14 -10.00
CA LEU A 51 -12.27 -1.07 -9.90
C LEU A 51 -13.64 -0.94 -10.57
N LYS A 52 -14.32 0.20 -10.42
CA LYS A 52 -15.62 0.45 -11.08
C LYS A 52 -15.49 0.49 -12.60
N ARG A 53 -14.39 1.05 -13.13
CA ARG A 53 -14.13 1.05 -14.58
C ARG A 53 -13.77 -0.34 -15.12
N GLY A 54 -13.06 -1.14 -14.34
CA GLY A 54 -12.70 -2.52 -14.68
C GLY A 54 -13.89 -3.48 -14.68
N ASP A 55 -14.90 -3.22 -13.85
CA ASP A 55 -16.10 -4.05 -13.74
C ASP A 55 -17.36 -3.17 -13.65
N LYS A 56 -17.80 -2.67 -14.81
CA LYS A 56 -18.90 -1.69 -14.91
C LYS A 56 -20.24 -2.24 -14.39
N ASN A 57 -20.46 -3.55 -14.51
CA ASN A 57 -21.72 -4.19 -14.15
C ASN A 57 -21.82 -4.52 -12.66
N ARG A 58 -20.70 -4.48 -11.92
CA ARG A 58 -20.72 -4.77 -10.49
C ARG A 58 -21.49 -3.67 -9.72
N PRO A 59 -22.32 -4.09 -8.75
CA PRO A 59 -22.98 -3.17 -7.82
C PRO A 59 -21.96 -2.25 -7.12
N GLU A 60 -22.29 -0.96 -7.06
CA GLU A 60 -21.37 0.08 -6.59
C GLU A 60 -21.01 -0.05 -5.11
N ASP A 61 -21.96 -0.54 -4.31
CA ASP A 61 -21.77 -0.86 -2.89
C ASP A 61 -20.74 -1.97 -2.68
N GLN A 62 -20.77 -3.03 -3.50
CA GLN A 62 -19.78 -4.10 -3.47
C GLN A 62 -18.39 -3.59 -3.86
N VAL A 63 -18.30 -2.74 -4.89
CA VAL A 63 -17.04 -2.13 -5.31
C VAL A 63 -16.47 -1.28 -4.17
N LEU A 64 -17.30 -0.44 -3.54
CA LEU A 64 -16.85 0.43 -2.46
C LEU A 64 -16.43 -0.36 -1.22
N MET A 65 -17.25 -1.33 -0.78
CA MET A 65 -16.97 -2.19 0.37
C MET A 65 -15.64 -2.90 0.20
N ARG A 66 -15.43 -3.53 -0.95
CA ARG A 66 -14.20 -4.24 -1.28
C ARG A 66 -12.99 -3.31 -1.24
N THR A 67 -13.10 -2.13 -1.85
CA THR A 67 -12.00 -1.16 -1.86
C THR A 67 -11.66 -0.70 -0.45
N LEU A 68 -12.68 -0.41 0.36
CA LEU A 68 -12.51 0.01 1.76
C LEU A 68 -11.83 -1.06 2.60
N ARG A 69 -12.25 -2.32 2.46
CA ARG A 69 -11.65 -3.44 3.18
C ARG A 69 -10.21 -3.67 2.72
N ASP A 70 -10.01 -3.93 1.43
CA ASP A 70 -8.73 -4.42 0.91
C ASP A 70 -7.63 -3.34 1.01
N PHE A 71 -7.97 -2.06 0.89
CA PHE A 71 -6.98 -0.97 1.00
C PHE A 71 -6.60 -0.64 2.45
N ASN A 72 -7.50 -0.85 3.42
CA ASN A 72 -7.23 -0.53 4.82
C ASN A 72 -6.69 -1.70 5.63
N LEU A 73 -7.09 -2.94 5.30
CA LEU A 73 -6.64 -4.14 6.01
C LEU A 73 -5.11 -4.26 6.17
N PRO A 74 -4.25 -3.92 5.17
CA PRO A 74 -2.80 -3.98 5.33
C PRO A 74 -2.23 -2.99 6.37
N LYS A 75 -3.02 -1.97 6.74
CA LYS A 75 -2.62 -0.89 7.67
C LYS A 75 -3.12 -1.11 9.09
N ILE A 76 -4.10 -1.98 9.28
CA ILE A 76 -4.75 -2.22 10.57
C ILE A 76 -3.95 -3.28 11.33
N VAL A 77 -3.70 -3.03 12.61
CA VAL A 77 -3.03 -3.99 13.48
C VAL A 77 -3.93 -5.20 13.73
N THR A 78 -3.34 -6.38 13.95
CA THR A 78 -4.08 -7.64 14.06
C THR A 78 -5.22 -7.58 15.08
N ASP A 79 -5.01 -6.96 16.23
CA ASP A 79 -6.00 -6.87 17.31
C ASP A 79 -7.22 -6.01 16.94
N ASP A 80 -7.06 -5.06 16.01
CA ASP A 80 -8.10 -4.16 15.53
C ASP A 80 -8.88 -4.73 14.33
N ILE A 81 -8.37 -5.80 13.69
CA ILE A 81 -9.01 -6.41 12.50
C ILE A 81 -10.45 -6.86 12.79
N PRO A 82 -10.78 -7.55 13.91
CA PRO A 82 -12.15 -7.96 14.18
C PRO A 82 -13.11 -6.78 14.30
N ILE A 83 -12.67 -5.69 14.95
CA ILE A 83 -13.47 -4.47 15.10
C ILE A 83 -13.72 -3.84 13.74
N PHE A 84 -12.67 -3.67 12.93
CA PHE A 84 -12.78 -3.12 11.59
C PHE A 84 -13.71 -3.94 10.69
N MET A 85 -13.60 -5.26 10.72
CA MET A 85 -14.48 -6.15 9.94
C MET A 85 -15.92 -6.07 10.41
N GLY A 86 -16.17 -5.96 11.73
CA GLY A 86 -17.50 -5.72 12.28
C GLY A 86 -18.11 -4.42 11.76
N LEU A 87 -17.36 -3.32 11.78
CA LEU A 87 -17.81 -2.02 11.25
C LEU A 87 -18.13 -2.07 9.74
N ILE A 88 -17.34 -2.83 8.97
CA ILE A 88 -17.63 -3.07 7.54
C ILE A 88 -18.95 -3.83 7.39
N SER A 89 -19.14 -4.92 8.13
CA SER A 89 -20.35 -5.74 8.07
C SER A 89 -21.61 -4.96 8.47
N ASP A 90 -21.52 -4.06 9.45
CA ASP A 90 -22.64 -3.20 9.88
C ASP A 90 -23.04 -2.18 8.80
N LEU A 91 -22.07 -1.60 8.09
CA LEU A 91 -22.32 -0.60 7.03
C LEU A 91 -22.71 -1.22 5.68
N PHE A 92 -22.33 -2.48 5.45
CA PHE A 92 -22.54 -3.23 4.22
C PHE A 92 -23.15 -4.62 4.55
N PRO A 93 -24.38 -4.65 5.09
CA PRO A 93 -25.01 -5.90 5.52
C PRO A 93 -25.26 -6.85 4.34
N ALA A 94 -25.13 -8.15 4.59
CA ALA A 94 -25.38 -9.24 3.63
C ALA A 94 -24.52 -9.19 2.33
N LEU A 95 -23.42 -8.44 2.31
CA LEU A 95 -22.46 -8.43 1.21
C LEU A 95 -21.23 -9.27 1.57
N ASP A 96 -21.14 -10.47 0.99
CA ASP A 96 -19.89 -11.24 0.99
C ASP A 96 -19.17 -11.05 -0.35
N VAL A 97 -18.16 -10.18 -0.36
CA VAL A 97 -17.40 -9.83 -1.57
C VAL A 97 -15.99 -10.38 -1.46
N PRO A 98 -15.60 -11.41 -2.23
CA PRO A 98 -14.26 -11.96 -2.15
C PRO A 98 -13.20 -10.96 -2.66
N ARG A 99 -12.00 -11.04 -2.06
CA ARG A 99 -10.83 -10.25 -2.48
C ARG A 99 -10.49 -10.53 -3.95
N GLN A 100 -9.99 -9.52 -4.67
CA GLN A 100 -9.49 -9.74 -6.03
C GLN A 100 -8.14 -10.42 -5.94
N ARG A 101 -8.00 -11.56 -6.60
CA ARG A 101 -6.73 -12.28 -6.64
C ARG A 101 -6.20 -12.30 -8.06
N ASN A 102 -4.95 -11.91 -8.21
CA ASN A 102 -4.18 -12.20 -9.41
C ASN A 102 -3.40 -13.50 -9.18
N LEU A 103 -4.02 -14.62 -9.55
CA LEU A 103 -3.44 -15.95 -9.30
C LEU A 103 -2.11 -16.15 -10.04
N GLN A 104 -1.95 -15.55 -11.22
CA GLN A 104 -0.68 -15.62 -11.96
C GLN A 104 0.43 -14.89 -11.20
N PHE A 105 0.13 -13.70 -10.67
CA PHE A 105 1.09 -12.94 -9.86
C PHE A 105 1.44 -13.69 -8.56
N GLU A 106 0.44 -14.24 -7.86
CA GLU A 106 0.69 -15.04 -6.65
C GLU A 106 1.58 -16.27 -6.93
N GLN A 107 1.42 -16.92 -8.09
CA GLN A 107 2.31 -18.01 -8.53
C GLN A 107 3.75 -17.52 -8.77
N MET A 108 3.92 -16.36 -9.41
CA MET A 108 5.25 -15.77 -9.63
C MET A 108 5.92 -15.36 -8.31
N VAL A 109 5.15 -14.83 -7.36
CA VAL A 109 5.64 -14.54 -6.00
C VAL A 109 6.08 -15.83 -5.30
N LYS A 110 5.28 -16.90 -5.40
CA LYS A 110 5.61 -18.20 -4.82
C LYS A 110 6.91 -18.76 -5.41
N GLN A 111 7.08 -18.68 -6.72
CA GLN A 111 8.33 -19.09 -7.38
C GLN A 111 9.52 -18.26 -6.90
N SER A 112 9.38 -16.93 -6.87
CA SER A 112 10.43 -16.00 -6.44
C SER A 112 10.81 -16.20 -4.97
N THR A 113 9.86 -16.60 -4.13
CA THR A 113 10.09 -16.95 -2.72
C THR A 113 10.98 -18.18 -2.60
N LEU A 114 10.72 -19.22 -3.41
CA LEU A 114 11.54 -20.44 -3.45
C LEU A 114 12.95 -20.19 -3.98
N GLU A 115 13.09 -19.34 -5.00
CA GLU A 115 14.40 -18.92 -5.55
C GLU A 115 15.27 -18.19 -4.52
N LEU A 116 14.65 -17.50 -3.56
CA LEU A 116 15.33 -16.85 -2.45
C LEU A 116 15.58 -17.78 -1.26
N HIS A 117 15.31 -19.08 -1.42
CA HIS A 117 15.40 -20.11 -0.39
C HIS A 117 14.53 -19.80 0.85
N LEU A 118 13.35 -19.23 0.62
CA LEU A 118 12.36 -18.96 1.66
C LEU A 118 11.18 -19.93 1.57
N GLN A 119 10.42 -20.05 2.65
CA GLN A 119 9.18 -20.83 2.66
C GLN A 119 8.00 -19.98 2.15
N PRO A 120 7.27 -20.43 1.11
CA PRO A 120 6.14 -19.71 0.55
C PRO A 120 4.86 -19.94 1.37
N GLU A 121 4.81 -19.39 2.58
CA GLU A 121 3.61 -19.36 3.40
C GLU A 121 2.55 -18.40 2.78
N GLU A 122 1.27 -18.75 2.88
CA GLU A 122 0.19 -17.93 2.31
C GLU A 122 0.14 -16.52 2.89
N SER A 123 0.40 -16.38 4.20
CA SER A 123 0.45 -15.07 4.87
C SER A 123 1.59 -14.21 4.32
N PHE A 124 2.75 -14.81 4.03
CA PHE A 124 3.90 -14.14 3.43
C PHE A 124 3.62 -13.69 1.99
N ILE A 125 3.04 -14.58 1.16
CA ILE A 125 2.63 -14.25 -0.21
C ILE A 125 1.61 -13.11 -0.19
N LEU A 126 0.62 -13.17 0.70
CA LEU A 126 -0.38 -12.11 0.87
C LEU A 126 0.29 -10.76 1.16
N LYS A 127 1.31 -10.72 2.02
CA LYS A 127 2.05 -9.48 2.34
C LYS A 127 2.84 -8.93 1.15
N VAL A 128 3.42 -9.79 0.30
CA VAL A 128 4.07 -9.37 -0.94
C VAL A 128 3.05 -8.78 -1.92
N VAL A 129 1.89 -9.41 -2.07
CA VAL A 129 0.82 -8.90 -2.94
C VAL A 129 0.27 -7.57 -2.41
N GLN A 130 0.00 -7.45 -1.12
CA GLN A 130 -0.47 -6.20 -0.50
C GLN A 130 0.54 -5.06 -0.70
N LEU A 131 1.84 -5.36 -0.65
CA LEU A 131 2.89 -4.37 -0.93
C LEU A 131 2.84 -3.88 -2.38
N GLU A 132 2.66 -4.79 -3.35
CA GLU A 132 2.50 -4.44 -4.77
C GLU A 132 1.26 -3.57 -5.01
N GLU A 133 0.12 -3.97 -4.44
CA GLU A 133 -1.14 -3.22 -4.52
C GLU A 133 -1.00 -1.81 -3.94
N LEU A 134 -0.24 -1.64 -2.86
CA LEU A 134 0.01 -0.32 -2.26
C LEU A 134 0.96 0.53 -3.11
N LEU A 135 2.01 -0.07 -3.68
CA LEU A 135 2.97 0.63 -4.55
C LEU A 135 2.34 1.09 -5.87
N ALA A 136 1.34 0.36 -6.39
CA ALA A 136 0.58 0.78 -7.56
C ALA A 136 -0.23 2.07 -7.32
N VAL A 137 -0.55 2.39 -6.07
CA VAL A 137 -1.38 3.56 -5.68
C VAL A 137 -0.54 4.69 -5.08
N ARG A 138 0.57 4.36 -4.41
CA ARG A 138 1.41 5.30 -3.70
C ARG A 138 2.87 5.14 -4.10
N HIS A 139 3.51 6.25 -4.42
CA HIS A 139 4.95 6.32 -4.73
C HIS A 139 5.85 5.92 -3.55
N SER A 140 5.35 6.00 -2.31
CA SER A 140 6.11 5.63 -1.12
C SER A 140 5.22 4.89 -0.13
N VAL A 141 5.77 3.80 0.41
CA VAL A 141 5.11 2.90 1.35
C VAL A 141 6.06 2.62 2.50
N PHE A 142 5.54 2.59 3.73
CA PHE A 142 6.29 2.19 4.92
C PHE A 142 5.98 0.73 5.24
N VAL A 143 7.00 -0.05 5.59
CA VAL A 143 6.84 -1.43 6.06
C VAL A 143 7.23 -1.48 7.53
N VAL A 144 6.23 -1.61 8.40
CA VAL A 144 6.38 -1.52 9.86
C VAL A 144 6.21 -2.90 10.51
N GLY A 145 6.95 -3.15 11.59
CA GLY A 145 6.85 -4.37 12.39
C GLY A 145 8.15 -4.72 13.11
N ASN A 146 8.14 -5.77 13.91
CA ASN A 146 9.25 -6.15 14.80
C ASN A 146 10.53 -6.56 14.04
N ALA A 147 11.68 -6.47 14.71
CA ALA A 147 12.94 -6.99 14.20
C ALA A 147 12.83 -8.49 13.89
N GLY A 148 13.49 -8.95 12.82
CA GLY A 148 13.45 -10.36 12.42
C GLY A 148 12.14 -10.85 11.79
N ALA A 149 11.08 -10.03 11.71
CA ALA A 149 9.76 -10.44 11.20
C ALA A 149 9.64 -10.52 9.65
N GLY A 150 10.74 -10.76 8.92
CA GLY A 150 10.69 -10.99 7.47
C GLY A 150 10.41 -9.77 6.56
N LYS A 151 10.23 -8.56 7.11
CA LYS A 151 9.91 -7.32 6.36
C LYS A 151 10.83 -7.07 5.15
N SER A 152 12.14 -7.13 5.35
CA SER A 152 13.11 -6.95 4.26
C SER A 152 13.03 -8.05 3.20
N LYS A 153 12.62 -9.27 3.60
CA LYS A 153 12.42 -10.39 2.67
C LYS A 153 11.16 -10.21 1.83
N VAL A 154 10.09 -9.60 2.35
CA VAL A 154 8.91 -9.22 1.56
C VAL A 154 9.31 -8.30 0.41
N LEU A 155 10.06 -7.24 0.71
CA LEU A 155 10.55 -6.29 -0.29
C LEU A 155 11.46 -6.94 -1.35
N ARG A 156 12.43 -7.76 -0.90
CA ARG A 156 13.34 -8.48 -1.81
C ARG A 156 12.60 -9.51 -2.67
N THR A 157 11.58 -10.16 -2.14
CA THR A 157 10.75 -11.10 -2.90
C THR A 157 9.96 -10.38 -3.99
N LEU A 158 9.39 -9.22 -3.68
CA LEU A 158 8.70 -8.40 -4.69
C LEU A 158 9.67 -7.96 -5.81
N SER A 159 10.85 -7.46 -5.43
CA SER A 159 11.93 -7.10 -6.36
C SER A 159 12.30 -8.28 -7.28
N ARG A 160 12.52 -9.48 -6.70
CA ARG A 160 12.80 -10.69 -7.47
C ARG A 160 11.65 -11.07 -8.40
N THR A 161 10.41 -10.90 -7.95
CA THR A 161 9.20 -11.16 -8.75
C THR A 161 9.16 -10.25 -9.98
N TYR A 162 9.48 -8.96 -9.84
CA TYR A 162 9.56 -8.04 -10.98
C TYR A 162 10.66 -8.43 -11.99
N VAL A 163 11.82 -8.89 -11.51
CA VAL A 163 12.89 -9.42 -12.38
C VAL A 163 12.40 -10.64 -13.15
N ASN A 164 11.71 -11.58 -12.49
CA ASN A 164 11.15 -12.76 -13.13
C ASN A 164 10.06 -12.40 -14.17
N MET A 165 9.33 -11.31 -13.93
CA MET A 165 8.38 -10.71 -14.89
C MET A 165 9.06 -9.88 -16.00
N LYS A 166 10.39 -9.86 -16.06
CA LYS A 166 11.20 -9.10 -17.02
C LYS A 166 10.96 -7.59 -17.00
N GLN A 167 10.60 -7.03 -15.83
CA GLN A 167 10.48 -5.59 -15.66
C GLN A 167 11.85 -4.96 -15.41
N LYS A 168 12.07 -3.74 -15.92
CA LYS A 168 13.25 -2.94 -15.59
C LYS A 168 13.11 -2.48 -14.15
N LEU A 169 13.96 -2.98 -13.27
CA LEU A 169 13.98 -2.64 -11.85
C LEU A 169 15.30 -1.94 -11.51
N VAL A 170 15.19 -0.86 -10.73
CA VAL A 170 16.32 -0.22 -10.06
C VAL A 170 16.11 -0.39 -8.56
N TRP A 171 17.14 -0.88 -7.85
CA TRP A 171 17.10 -1.10 -6.41
C TRP A 171 18.32 -0.45 -5.77
N ASN A 172 18.07 0.54 -4.90
CA ASN A 172 19.10 1.25 -4.15
C ASN A 172 18.69 1.30 -2.67
N ASP A 173 19.56 0.80 -1.79
CA ASP A 173 19.37 0.86 -0.35
C ASP A 173 20.12 2.08 0.22
N LEU A 174 19.42 2.93 0.97
CA LEU A 174 20.00 4.13 1.57
C LEU A 174 19.64 4.21 3.05
N ASN A 175 20.66 4.40 3.90
CA ASN A 175 20.48 4.68 5.31
C ASN A 175 20.77 6.17 5.58
N PRO A 176 19.76 7.05 5.70
CA PRO A 176 19.98 8.48 5.86
C PRO A 176 20.63 8.85 7.19
N LYS A 177 20.62 7.95 8.19
CA LYS A 177 21.27 8.18 9.49
C LYS A 177 22.73 7.75 9.54
N ALA A 178 23.23 7.11 8.48
CA ALA A 178 24.64 6.69 8.40
C ALA A 178 25.58 7.82 7.94
N VAL A 179 25.01 8.91 7.44
CA VAL A 179 25.74 10.06 6.87
C VAL A 179 25.18 11.36 7.42
N THR A 180 25.95 12.44 7.28
CA THR A 180 25.46 13.78 7.62
C THR A 180 24.44 14.29 6.60
N THR A 181 23.65 15.29 6.99
CA THR A 181 22.67 15.94 6.09
C THR A 181 23.34 16.51 4.84
N ASP A 182 24.53 17.09 5.00
CA ASP A 182 25.31 17.69 3.91
C ASP A 182 25.82 16.63 2.93
N GLU A 183 26.27 15.47 3.43
CA GLU A 183 26.66 14.34 2.57
C GLU A 183 25.47 13.68 1.88
N LEU A 184 24.30 13.69 2.52
CA LEU A 184 23.08 13.10 1.96
C LEU A 184 22.50 13.95 0.83
N PHE A 185 22.35 15.25 1.04
CA PHE A 185 21.68 16.18 0.13
C PHE A 185 22.61 17.02 -0.74
N GLY A 186 23.88 17.13 -0.35
CA GLY A 186 24.86 18.02 -0.98
C GLY A 186 24.95 19.36 -0.25
N PHE A 187 26.07 20.04 -0.45
CA PHE A 187 26.35 21.33 0.17
C PHE A 187 27.26 22.20 -0.70
N ILE A 188 27.31 23.49 -0.40
CA ILE A 188 28.23 24.44 -1.03
C ILE A 188 29.48 24.56 -0.16
N HIS A 189 30.66 24.29 -0.74
CA HIS A 189 31.92 24.52 -0.05
C HIS A 189 32.14 26.02 0.17
N HIS A 190 32.25 26.46 1.42
CA HIS A 190 32.39 27.89 1.74
C HIS A 190 33.67 28.54 1.18
N ALA A 191 34.77 27.77 1.08
CA ALA A 191 36.05 28.27 0.58
C ALA A 191 36.08 28.42 -0.95
N THR A 192 35.60 27.41 -1.68
CA THR A 192 35.64 27.39 -3.16
C THR A 192 34.37 27.92 -3.81
N ARG A 193 33.26 28.04 -3.06
CA ARG A 193 31.90 28.32 -3.54
C ARG A 193 31.38 27.30 -4.55
N GLU A 194 31.97 26.11 -4.59
CA GLU A 194 31.56 25.04 -5.47
C GLU A 194 30.49 24.17 -4.81
N TRP A 195 29.52 23.72 -5.62
CA TRP A 195 28.52 22.76 -5.20
C TRP A 195 29.11 21.34 -5.20
N LYS A 196 28.93 20.63 -4.10
CA LYS A 196 29.22 19.20 -3.98
C LYS A 196 27.91 18.43 -3.91
N ASP A 197 27.69 17.56 -4.90
CA ASP A 197 26.53 16.67 -4.93
C ASP A 197 26.52 15.73 -3.71
N GLY A 198 25.34 15.52 -3.15
CA GLY A 198 25.10 14.53 -2.11
C GLY A 198 24.77 13.16 -2.69
N LEU A 199 24.82 12.14 -1.82
CA LEU A 199 24.51 10.76 -2.17
C LEU A 199 23.13 10.60 -2.81
N PHE A 200 22.12 11.30 -2.31
CA PHE A 200 20.76 11.21 -2.84
C PHE A 200 20.65 11.75 -4.27
N SER A 201 21.30 12.89 -4.56
CA SER A 201 21.35 13.45 -5.91
C SER A 201 22.09 12.54 -6.89
N SER A 202 23.22 11.96 -6.49
CA SER A 202 23.98 11.03 -7.34
C SER A 202 23.16 9.79 -7.68
N LEU A 203 22.55 9.16 -6.68
CA LEU A 203 21.71 7.97 -6.87
C LEU A 203 20.48 8.22 -7.75
N LEU A 204 19.94 9.43 -7.77
CA LEU A 204 18.81 9.79 -8.64
C LEU A 204 19.24 10.05 -10.08
N ARG A 205 20.43 10.60 -10.31
CA ARG A 205 20.97 10.85 -11.66
C ARG A 205 21.37 9.56 -12.38
N GLU A 206 21.73 8.51 -11.64
CA GLU A 206 22.18 7.23 -12.19
C GLU A 206 21.04 6.32 -12.71
N GLN A 207 19.77 6.69 -12.50
CA GLN A 207 18.57 5.88 -12.85
C GLN A 207 18.02 6.20 -14.24
#